data_AF-A0A1D6EEP5-F1
#
_entry.id   AF-A0A1D6EEP5-F1
#
_cell.length_a   1.000
_cell.length_b   1.000
_cell.length_c   1.000
_cell.angle_alpha   90.00
_cell.angle_beta   90.00
_cell.angle_gamma   90.00
#
_symmetry.space_group_name_H-M   'P 1'
#
loop_
_entity.id
_entity.type
_entity.pdbx_description
1 polymer ?
#
loop_
_entity_poly.entity_id
_entity_poly.type
_entity_poly.pdbx_seq_one_letter_code
_entity_poly.pdbx_strand_id
1 'polypeptide(L)'
;MSNPIDMLMLNKIKESYSQIKTGSIDAAVLVHSYDNERSGGHQKTRLSAINVPPMGLLYPRVLVPEEYPPPPRSWFQDYDDMLEDTWQTSDGLYPSGNGGFGMWDSYPMFPTRLKKFDNIGLVEAIISSVLSTGRVDLQKKLFGSIQLVGGAASTAGLAQVLEQRVRTKISANQSIEKVEVRRIHLKT
;
A
#
# COMPACT_ATOMS: atom_id res chain seq x y z
N MET A 1 -8.22 13.34 6.11
CA MET A 1 -6.82 13.24 6.55
C MET A 1 -6.80 12.47 7.86
N SER A 2 -5.98 11.43 7.99
CA SER A 2 -5.98 10.49 9.12
C SER A 2 -5.43 11.12 10.39
N ASN A 3 -6.14 10.98 11.51
CA ASN A 3 -5.65 11.40 12.82
C ASN A 3 -4.36 10.61 13.16
N PRO A 4 -3.28 11.24 13.65
CA PRO A 4 -2.05 10.53 14.02
C PRO A 4 -2.28 9.41 15.05
N ILE A 5 -3.28 9.56 15.92
CA ILE A 5 -3.69 8.54 16.88
C ILE A 5 -4.26 7.32 16.16
N ASP A 6 -5.08 7.51 15.12
CA ASP A 6 -5.62 6.40 14.32
C ASP A 6 -4.49 5.63 13.63
N MET A 7 -3.49 6.34 13.09
CA MET A 7 -2.33 5.69 12.48
C MET A 7 -1.50 4.88 13.49
N LEU A 8 -1.32 5.39 14.70
CA LEU A 8 -0.66 4.66 15.78
C LEU A 8 -1.44 3.40 16.16
N MET A 9 -2.77 3.51 16.27
CA MET A 9 -3.64 2.38 16.57
C MET A 9 -3.63 1.32 15.46
N LEU A 10 -3.67 1.74 14.20
CA LEU A 10 -3.52 0.86 13.04
C LEU A 10 -2.18 0.15 13.03
N ASN A 11 -1.08 0.84 13.32
CA ASN A 11 0.24 0.23 13.43
C ASN A 11 0.30 -0.81 14.55
N LYS A 12 -0.28 -0.51 15.72
CA LYS A 12 -0.37 -1.46 16.83
C LYS A 12 -1.16 -2.71 16.46
N ILE A 13 -2.31 -2.57 15.78
CA ILE A 13 -3.09 -3.71 15.28
C ILE A 13 -2.28 -4.53 14.28
N LYS A 14 -1.70 -3.86 13.28
CA LYS A 14 -0.88 -4.50 12.24
C LYS A 14 0.25 -5.32 12.88
N GLU A 15 1.04 -4.72 13.75
CA GLU A 15 2.19 -5.38 14.39
C GLU A 15 1.79 -6.50 15.35
N SER A 16 0.61 -6.41 15.98
CA SER A 16 0.15 -7.42 16.95
C SER A 16 -0.56 -8.62 16.31
N TYR A 17 -1.25 -8.42 15.19
CA TYR A 17 -2.18 -9.42 14.63
C TYR A 17 -1.86 -9.86 13.20
N SER A 18 -1.11 -9.08 12.41
CA SER A 18 -0.76 -9.49 11.05
C SER A 18 0.16 -10.70 11.04
N GLN A 19 -0.27 -11.74 10.35
CA GLN A 19 0.49 -12.98 10.20
C GLN A 19 0.17 -13.62 8.86
N ILE A 20 1.15 -14.26 8.25
CA ILE A 20 0.96 -15.07 7.06
C ILE A 20 0.79 -16.52 7.48
N LYS A 21 -0.45 -17.00 7.44
CA LYS A 21 -0.81 -18.38 7.74
C LYS A 21 -2.02 -18.79 6.89
N THR A 22 -2.07 -20.07 6.53
CA THR A 22 -3.16 -20.66 5.73
C THR A 22 -4.46 -20.73 6.55
N GLY A 23 -5.59 -20.46 5.89
CA GLY A 23 -6.94 -20.46 6.47
C GLY A 23 -7.48 -19.07 6.77
N SER A 24 -8.77 -18.95 7.09
CA SER A 24 -9.32 -17.70 7.64
C SER A 24 -8.89 -17.58 9.10
N ILE A 25 -8.39 -16.40 9.47
CA ILE A 25 -7.98 -16.14 10.84
C ILE A 25 -8.63 -14.86 11.29
N ASP A 26 -9.38 -14.99 12.37
CA ASP A 26 -10.07 -13.89 13.01
C ASP A 26 -9.44 -13.66 14.39
N ALA A 27 -9.39 -12.40 14.82
CA ALA A 27 -8.87 -12.02 16.12
C ALA A 27 -9.84 -11.07 16.81
N ALA A 28 -10.10 -11.28 18.10
CA ALA A 28 -10.80 -10.30 18.92
C ALA A 28 -9.79 -9.26 19.42
N VAL A 29 -10.03 -7.99 19.14
CA VAL A 29 -9.11 -6.88 19.44
C VAL A 29 -9.83 -5.82 20.23
N LEU A 30 -9.15 -5.26 21.23
CA LEU A 30 -9.60 -4.08 21.93
C LEU A 30 -9.06 -2.84 21.21
N VAL A 31 -9.95 -2.05 20.62
CA VAL A 31 -9.62 -0.79 19.94
C VAL A 31 -9.94 0.35 20.88
N HIS A 32 -8.98 1.25 21.06
CA HIS A 32 -9.13 2.42 21.91
C HIS A 32 -9.47 3.62 21.02
N SER A 33 -10.57 4.31 21.28
CA SER A 33 -10.85 5.62 20.69
C SER A 33 -10.28 6.69 21.61
N TYR A 34 -9.46 7.59 21.06
CA TYR A 34 -9.02 8.77 21.77
C TYR A 34 -9.74 9.96 21.14
N ASP A 35 -10.67 10.54 21.88
CA ASP A 35 -11.31 11.79 21.52
C ASP A 35 -10.77 12.87 22.47
N ASN A 36 -10.41 14.04 21.93
CA ASN A 36 -9.66 15.06 22.68
C ASN A 36 -10.47 15.65 23.87
N GLU A 37 -11.78 15.39 23.94
CA GLU A 37 -12.65 15.97 24.96
C GLU A 37 -13.40 14.96 25.84
N ARG A 38 -13.27 13.64 25.60
CA ARG A 38 -13.95 12.60 26.41
C ARG A 38 -13.02 11.45 26.75
N SER A 39 -13.14 10.93 27.98
CA SER A 39 -12.46 9.73 28.45
C SER A 39 -12.53 8.62 27.40
N GLY A 40 -11.37 8.25 26.86
CA GLY A 40 -11.27 7.37 25.70
C GLY A 40 -12.03 6.06 25.90
N GLY A 41 -12.98 5.79 24.99
CA GLY A 41 -13.75 4.56 24.99
C GLY A 41 -12.89 3.39 24.51
N HIS A 42 -13.23 2.17 24.93
CA HIS A 42 -12.61 0.96 24.39
C HIS A 42 -13.69 0.08 23.79
N GLN A 43 -13.52 -0.31 22.53
CA GLN A 43 -14.44 -1.17 21.82
C GLN A 43 -13.77 -2.50 21.52
N LYS A 44 -14.39 -3.60 21.97
CA LYS A 44 -13.98 -4.95 21.58
C LYS A 44 -14.59 -5.25 20.21
N THR A 45 -13.73 -5.45 19.22
CA THR A 45 -14.12 -5.70 17.82
C THR A 45 -13.46 -6.98 17.32
N ARG A 46 -14.15 -7.70 16.43
CA ARG A 46 -13.57 -8.86 15.74
C ARG A 46 -12.94 -8.39 14.43
N LEU A 47 -11.63 -8.59 14.30
CA LEU A 47 -10.93 -8.46 13.03
C LEU A 47 -11.05 -9.76 12.26
N SER A 48 -11.43 -9.67 11.00
CA SER A 48 -11.41 -10.78 10.06
C SER A 48 -10.25 -10.64 9.08
N ALA A 49 -9.85 -11.76 8.47
CA ALA A 49 -8.88 -11.77 7.39
C ALA A 49 -7.52 -11.13 7.75
N ILE A 50 -7.04 -11.30 8.99
CA ILE A 50 -5.79 -10.67 9.47
C ILE A 50 -4.53 -11.14 8.72
N ASN A 51 -4.66 -12.20 7.94
CA ASN A 51 -3.64 -12.72 7.04
C ASN A 51 -3.65 -12.10 5.64
N VAL A 52 -4.68 -11.35 5.24
CA VAL A 52 -4.75 -10.72 3.92
C VAL A 52 -3.82 -9.50 3.81
N PRO A 53 -3.79 -8.54 4.75
CA PRO A 53 -2.91 -7.37 4.64
C PRO A 53 -1.43 -7.69 4.37
N PRO A 54 -0.77 -8.62 5.08
CA PRO A 54 0.64 -8.92 4.81
C PRO A 54 0.87 -9.61 3.44
N MET A 55 -0.16 -10.19 2.82
CA MET A 55 -0.06 -10.80 1.49
C MET A 55 0.15 -9.78 0.38
N GLY A 56 -0.10 -8.48 0.63
CA GLY A 56 0.21 -7.41 -0.32
C GLY A 56 1.69 -7.36 -0.72
N LEU A 57 2.61 -7.83 0.14
CA LEU A 57 4.03 -7.98 -0.20
C LEU A 57 4.29 -9.00 -1.31
N LEU A 58 3.42 -10.00 -1.43
CA LEU A 58 3.50 -11.04 -2.46
C LEU A 58 2.66 -10.69 -3.69
N TYR A 59 1.66 -9.83 -3.52
CA TYR A 59 0.70 -9.43 -4.56
C TYR A 59 0.52 -7.90 -4.58
N PRO A 60 1.52 -7.13 -5.03
CA PRO A 60 1.52 -5.67 -4.89
C PRO A 60 0.37 -4.96 -5.60
N ARG A 61 -0.29 -5.63 -6.57
CA ARG A 61 -1.52 -5.10 -7.21
C ARG A 61 -2.64 -4.83 -6.21
N VAL A 62 -2.70 -5.53 -5.08
CA VAL A 62 -3.72 -5.27 -4.03
C VAL A 62 -3.44 -4.00 -3.23
N LEU A 63 -2.23 -3.43 -3.35
CA LEU A 63 -1.83 -2.20 -2.68
C LEU A 63 -2.04 -0.96 -3.57
N VAL A 64 -2.35 -1.15 -4.85
CA VAL A 64 -2.65 -0.06 -5.78
C VAL A 64 -4.06 0.41 -5.45
N PRO A 65 -4.27 1.71 -5.12
CA PRO A 65 -5.60 2.26 -4.97
C PRO A 65 -6.40 1.99 -6.24
N GLU A 66 -7.65 1.57 -6.09
CA GLU A 66 -8.55 1.41 -7.23
C GLU A 66 -8.75 2.81 -7.85
N GLU A 67 -8.08 3.04 -8.99
CA GLU A 67 -8.24 4.27 -9.75
C GLU A 67 -9.60 4.16 -10.43
N TYR A 68 -10.63 4.71 -9.76
CA TYR A 68 -11.93 4.85 -10.40
C TYR A 68 -11.68 5.68 -11.66
N PRO A 69 -12.05 5.18 -12.87
CA PRO A 69 -11.89 5.99 -14.06
C PRO A 69 -12.61 7.32 -13.80
N PRO A 70 -12.00 8.47 -14.13
CA PRO A 70 -12.73 9.73 -14.04
C PRO A 70 -14.06 9.52 -14.77
N PRO A 71 -15.21 9.87 -14.15
CA PRO A 71 -16.50 9.59 -14.72
C PRO A 71 -16.49 10.05 -16.18
N PRO A 72 -16.94 9.19 -17.12
CA PRO A 72 -16.88 9.52 -18.54
C PRO A 72 -17.77 10.75 -18.79
N ARG A 73 -17.12 11.92 -18.84
CA ARG A 73 -17.70 13.26 -18.99
C ARG A 73 -18.51 13.75 -17.79
N SER A 74 -18.44 15.06 -17.58
CA SER A 74 -19.34 15.81 -16.70
C SER A 74 -20.78 15.62 -17.16
N TRP A 75 -21.64 14.99 -16.36
CA TRP A 75 -23.08 14.83 -16.60
C TRP A 75 -23.89 16.14 -16.61
N PHE A 76 -23.22 17.29 -16.68
CA PHE A 76 -23.82 18.61 -16.85
C PHE A 76 -22.91 19.44 -17.77
N GLN A 77 -23.02 19.20 -19.06
CA GLN A 77 -22.77 20.22 -20.07
C GLN A 77 -24.13 20.56 -20.68
N ASP A 78 -24.99 21.21 -19.91
CA ASP A 78 -26.12 21.96 -20.45
C ASP A 78 -25.56 23.32 -20.85
N TYR A 79 -24.85 23.38 -21.97
CA TYR A 79 -24.69 24.64 -22.69
C TYR A 79 -25.04 24.40 -24.14
N ASP A 80 -25.99 25.21 -24.59
CA ASP A 80 -26.28 25.56 -25.97
C ASP A 80 -26.96 24.48 -26.82
N ASP A 81 -28.28 24.39 -26.67
CA ASP A 81 -29.13 24.57 -27.83
C ASP A 81 -30.52 25.05 -27.40
N MET A 82 -30.87 26.24 -27.89
CA MET A 82 -32.19 26.71 -28.32
C MET A 82 -32.44 28.15 -27.83
N LEU A 83 -32.23 29.08 -28.77
CA LEU A 83 -32.61 30.51 -28.79
C LEU A 83 -31.47 31.50 -28.53
N GLU A 84 -30.46 31.46 -29.42
CA GLU A 84 -30.11 32.69 -30.12
C GLU A 84 -31.39 33.26 -30.74
N ASP A 85 -31.90 34.36 -30.21
CA ASP A 85 -32.32 35.47 -31.06
C ASP A 85 -32.65 36.72 -30.23
N THR A 86 -31.82 37.74 -30.43
CA THR A 86 -32.22 39.13 -30.60
C THR A 86 -32.95 39.79 -29.43
N TRP A 87 -32.28 40.67 -28.67
CA TRP A 87 -32.59 42.11 -28.55
C TRP A 87 -31.52 42.81 -27.69
N GLN A 88 -30.89 43.81 -28.30
CA GLN A 88 -29.87 44.71 -27.77
C GLN A 88 -30.43 45.65 -26.68
N THR A 89 -29.65 45.92 -25.61
CA THR A 89 -29.52 47.17 -24.80
C THR A 89 -28.91 46.77 -23.44
N SER A 90 -27.99 47.45 -22.76
CA SER A 90 -27.27 48.73 -22.88
C SER A 90 -26.19 48.75 -21.78
N ASP A 91 -25.09 49.47 -22.03
CA ASP A 91 -23.95 49.88 -21.18
C ASP A 91 -23.99 49.70 -19.64
N GLY A 92 -22.82 49.33 -19.06
CA GLY A 92 -22.48 49.76 -17.69
C GLY A 92 -21.44 48.95 -16.88
N LEU A 93 -20.16 49.38 -16.94
CA LEU A 93 -19.23 49.65 -15.80
C LEU A 93 -18.85 48.57 -14.74
N TYR A 94 -17.52 48.33 -14.64
CA TYR A 94 -16.67 48.03 -13.44
C TYR A 94 -16.36 46.57 -12.99
N PRO A 95 -15.23 46.33 -12.26
CA PRO A 95 -14.15 45.44 -12.68
C PRO A 95 -13.90 44.20 -11.79
N SER A 96 -12.98 43.35 -12.27
CA SER A 96 -12.04 42.50 -11.51
C SER A 96 -12.32 42.31 -10.01
N GLY A 97 -12.83 41.12 -9.66
CA GLY A 97 -12.87 40.60 -8.30
C GLY A 97 -12.04 39.32 -8.19
N ASN A 98 -10.71 39.46 -8.13
CA ASN A 98 -9.81 38.39 -7.70
C ASN A 98 -9.93 38.24 -6.18
N GLY A 99 -10.64 37.21 -5.72
CA GLY A 99 -10.84 36.95 -4.30
C GLY A 99 -10.76 35.46 -3.97
N GLY A 100 -9.65 35.06 -3.34
CA GLY A 100 -9.62 33.87 -2.48
C GLY A 100 -8.90 32.64 -3.00
N PHE A 101 -7.61 32.74 -3.34
CA PHE A 101 -6.74 31.57 -3.20
C PHE A 101 -6.57 31.30 -1.70
N GLY A 102 -7.30 30.30 -1.22
CA GLY A 102 -7.24 29.84 0.16
C GLY A 102 -5.83 29.42 0.53
N MET A 103 -5.43 29.82 1.73
CA MET A 103 -4.16 29.57 2.42
C MET A 103 -3.96 28.07 2.78
N TRP A 104 -4.33 27.17 1.88
CA TRP A 104 -4.35 25.72 1.99
C TRP A 104 -3.56 25.01 0.89
N ASP A 105 -3.13 25.73 -0.16
CA ASP A 105 -2.31 25.17 -1.26
C ASP A 105 -0.82 24.98 -0.90
N SER A 106 -0.39 25.33 0.31
CA SER A 106 1.03 25.34 0.72
C SER A 106 1.48 24.15 1.58
N TYR A 107 0.72 23.06 1.63
CA TYR A 107 1.35 21.80 2.06
C TYR A 107 2.14 21.23 0.88
N PRO A 108 3.45 20.96 1.03
CA PRO A 108 4.14 20.14 0.05
C PRO A 108 3.56 18.73 0.14
N MET A 109 2.46 18.49 -0.57
CA MET A 109 2.16 17.16 -1.08
C MET A 109 3.30 16.85 -2.03
N PHE A 110 4.30 16.13 -1.52
CA PHE A 110 5.26 15.47 -2.37
C PHE A 110 4.43 14.71 -3.42
N PRO A 111 4.60 15.00 -4.71
CA PRO A 111 4.02 14.16 -5.73
C PRO A 111 4.60 12.78 -5.46
N THR A 112 3.78 11.83 -5.01
CA THR A 112 4.07 10.41 -5.24
C THR A 112 3.87 10.19 -6.74
N ARG A 113 4.71 10.84 -7.56
CA ARG A 113 5.21 10.21 -8.77
C ARG A 113 5.97 9.02 -8.23
N LEU A 114 5.21 7.95 -7.97
CA LEU A 114 5.76 6.62 -7.88
C LEU A 114 6.63 6.53 -9.13
N LYS A 115 7.96 6.60 -8.95
CA LYS A 115 8.88 5.97 -9.90
C LYS A 115 8.22 4.65 -10.25
N LYS A 116 8.16 4.27 -11.53
CA LYS A 116 7.65 2.98 -11.97
C LYS A 116 8.34 1.87 -11.18
N PHE A 117 7.89 1.62 -9.97
CA PHE A 117 8.21 0.47 -9.18
C PHE A 117 7.34 -0.55 -9.86
N ASP A 118 7.99 -1.36 -10.68
CA ASP A 118 7.35 -2.50 -11.27
C ASP A 118 6.56 -3.18 -10.15
N ASN A 119 5.25 -3.39 -10.37
CA ASN A 119 4.34 -4.02 -9.43
C ASN A 119 4.69 -5.52 -9.29
N ILE A 120 5.92 -5.82 -8.88
CA ILE A 120 6.50 -7.17 -8.79
C ILE A 120 6.48 -7.58 -7.32
N GLY A 121 5.98 -8.78 -7.08
CA GLY A 121 5.94 -9.33 -5.74
C GLY A 121 7.33 -9.60 -5.19
N LEU A 122 7.43 -9.70 -3.87
CA LEU A 122 8.71 -9.92 -3.20
C LEU A 122 9.41 -11.21 -3.67
N VAL A 123 8.65 -12.24 -4.05
CA VAL A 123 9.20 -13.50 -4.57
C VAL A 123 9.90 -13.28 -5.91
N GLU A 124 9.23 -12.59 -6.84
CA GLU A 124 9.78 -12.27 -8.15
C GLU A 124 10.99 -11.34 -8.02
N ALA A 125 10.95 -10.38 -7.10
CA ALA A 125 12.05 -9.46 -6.84
C ALA A 125 13.29 -10.19 -6.35
N ILE A 126 13.15 -11.11 -5.40
CA ILE A 126 14.26 -11.93 -4.90
C ILE A 126 14.86 -12.76 -6.03
N ILE A 127 14.02 -13.49 -6.78
CA ILE A 127 14.50 -14.37 -7.85
C ILE A 127 15.22 -13.57 -8.93
N SER A 128 14.61 -12.48 -9.40
CA SER A 128 15.18 -11.64 -10.46
C SER A 128 16.50 -11.02 -10.02
N SER A 129 16.57 -10.51 -8.78
CA SER A 129 17.79 -9.95 -8.20
C SER A 129 18.92 -10.97 -8.15
N VAL A 130 18.67 -12.17 -7.61
CA VAL A 130 19.70 -13.20 -7.51
C VAL A 130 20.14 -13.69 -8.90
N LEU A 131 19.19 -13.96 -9.81
CA LEU A 131 19.51 -14.43 -11.15
C LEU A 131 20.30 -13.40 -11.97
N SER A 132 20.04 -12.11 -11.77
CA SER A 132 20.75 -11.01 -12.45
C SER A 132 22.27 -11.01 -12.22
N THR A 133 22.74 -11.70 -11.17
CA THR A 133 24.18 -11.82 -10.90
C THR A 133 24.95 -12.63 -11.94
N GLY A 134 24.27 -13.44 -12.77
CA GLY A 134 24.84 -14.20 -13.89
C GLY A 134 25.80 -15.34 -13.54
N ARG A 135 26.24 -15.46 -12.28
CA ARG A 135 27.20 -16.48 -11.82
C ARG A 135 26.51 -17.56 -11.00
N VAL A 136 26.45 -18.77 -11.55
CA VAL A 136 25.72 -19.92 -10.94
C VAL A 136 26.17 -20.21 -9.51
N ASP A 137 27.48 -20.18 -9.23
CA ASP A 137 27.99 -20.45 -7.87
C ASP A 137 27.58 -19.36 -6.86
N LEU A 138 27.49 -18.11 -7.32
CA LEU A 138 27.03 -17.01 -6.49
C LEU A 138 25.51 -17.11 -6.27
N GLN A 139 24.74 -17.43 -7.30
CA GLN A 139 23.29 -17.65 -7.20
C GLN A 139 22.97 -18.73 -6.16
N LYS A 140 23.67 -19.87 -6.18
CA LYS A 140 23.51 -20.94 -5.18
C LYS A 140 23.75 -20.43 -3.76
N LYS A 141 24.79 -19.64 -3.53
CA LYS A 141 25.09 -19.04 -2.22
C LYS A 141 24.03 -18.04 -1.78
N LEU A 142 23.56 -17.18 -2.69
CA LEU A 142 22.56 -16.17 -2.39
C LEU A 142 21.19 -16.79 -2.07
N PHE A 143 20.74 -17.78 -2.83
CA PHE A 143 19.51 -18.51 -2.52
C PHE A 143 19.60 -19.29 -1.20
N GLY A 144 20.78 -19.84 -0.89
CA GLY A 144 21.03 -20.51 0.38
C GLY A 144 21.25 -19.58 1.59
N SER A 145 21.13 -18.26 1.43
CA SER A 145 21.41 -17.30 2.51
C SER A 145 20.60 -16.00 2.38
N ILE A 146 19.29 -16.10 2.21
CA ILE A 146 18.41 -14.93 2.13
C ILE A 146 18.15 -14.40 3.54
N GLN A 147 18.44 -13.12 3.76
CA GLN A 147 18.24 -12.45 5.04
C GLN A 147 17.10 -11.44 4.93
N LEU A 148 16.10 -11.59 5.81
CA LEU A 148 15.01 -10.63 5.95
C LEU A 148 15.35 -9.65 7.08
N VAL A 149 15.36 -8.37 6.72
CA VAL A 149 15.66 -7.24 7.61
C VAL A 149 14.54 -6.18 7.51
N GLY A 150 14.46 -5.30 8.52
CA GLY A 150 13.47 -4.23 8.59
C GLY A 150 12.18 -4.60 9.32
N GLY A 151 11.32 -3.61 9.56
CA GLY A 151 10.11 -3.78 10.38
C GLY A 151 9.13 -4.80 9.81
N ALA A 152 8.89 -4.81 8.50
CA ALA A 152 7.96 -5.75 7.86
C ALA A 152 8.43 -7.21 7.91
N ALA A 153 9.74 -7.45 8.05
CA ALA A 153 10.30 -8.79 8.23
C ALA A 153 9.85 -9.44 9.54
N SER A 154 9.24 -8.67 10.46
CA SER A 154 8.71 -9.19 11.71
C SER A 154 7.39 -9.93 11.61
N THR A 155 6.71 -9.79 10.47
CA THR A 155 5.45 -10.46 10.19
C THR A 155 5.61 -11.97 10.33
N ALA A 156 4.85 -12.57 11.25
CA ALA A 156 4.88 -14.01 11.48
C ALA A 156 4.55 -14.79 10.19
N GLY A 157 5.28 -15.87 9.92
CA GLY A 157 5.07 -16.71 8.73
C GLY A 157 5.65 -16.19 7.42
N LEU A 158 6.13 -14.93 7.35
CA LEU A 158 6.68 -14.36 6.11
C LEU A 158 7.91 -15.12 5.61
N ALA A 159 8.87 -15.44 6.50
CA ALA A 159 10.08 -16.18 6.12
C ALA A 159 9.76 -17.56 5.53
N GLN A 160 8.85 -18.30 6.16
CA GLN A 160 8.43 -19.63 5.72
C GLN A 160 7.74 -19.58 4.35
N VAL A 161 6.81 -18.64 4.16
CA VAL A 161 6.11 -18.48 2.87
C VAL A 161 7.05 -18.03 1.76
N LEU A 162 8.00 -17.15 2.05
CA LEU A 162 9.02 -16.76 1.07
C LEU A 162 9.91 -17.93 0.69
N GLU A 163 10.44 -18.68 1.67
CA GLU A 163 11.29 -19.83 1.41
C GLU A 163 10.58 -20.85 0.52
N GLN A 164 9.35 -21.21 0.87
CA GLN A 164 8.54 -22.13 0.10
C GLN A 164 8.30 -21.63 -1.33
N ARG A 165 7.84 -20.38 -1.50
CA ARG A 165 7.48 -19.84 -2.81
C ARG A 165 8.68 -19.63 -3.72
N VAL A 166 9.80 -19.15 -3.16
CA VAL A 166 11.06 -18.99 -3.87
C VAL A 166 11.58 -20.36 -4.32
N ARG A 167 11.57 -21.35 -3.43
CA ARG A 167 11.93 -22.74 -3.77
C ARG A 167 11.06 -23.30 -4.89
N THR A 168 9.74 -23.20 -4.77
CA THR A 168 8.80 -23.70 -5.79
C THR A 168 9.04 -23.06 -7.15
N LYS A 169 9.30 -21.75 -7.22
CA LYS A 169 9.60 -21.08 -8.50
C LYS A 169 10.97 -21.43 -9.08
N ILE A 170 11.96 -21.65 -8.23
CA ILE A 170 13.33 -21.95 -8.67
C ILE A 170 13.50 -23.40 -9.07
N SER A 171 12.75 -24.36 -8.52
CA SER A 171 12.89 -25.78 -8.91
C SER A 171 12.63 -26.05 -10.41
N ALA A 172 12.11 -25.08 -11.16
CA ALA A 172 12.11 -25.10 -12.63
C ALA A 172 13.52 -24.97 -13.25
N ASN A 173 14.45 -24.32 -12.57
CA ASN A 173 15.86 -24.16 -12.90
C ASN A 173 16.70 -25.19 -12.11
N GLN A 174 17.01 -26.33 -12.72
CA GLN A 174 17.59 -27.55 -12.12
C GLN A 174 18.93 -27.40 -11.35
N SER A 175 19.50 -26.20 -11.19
CA SER A 175 20.83 -25.97 -10.63
C SER A 175 20.86 -25.48 -9.18
N ILE A 176 19.72 -25.19 -8.54
CA ILE A 176 19.66 -24.64 -7.17
C ILE A 176 18.90 -25.60 -6.26
N GLU A 177 19.64 -26.30 -5.41
CA GLU A 177 19.10 -27.37 -4.54
C GLU A 177 18.57 -26.86 -3.20
N LYS A 178 19.02 -25.67 -2.76
CA LYS A 178 18.72 -25.12 -1.44
C LYS A 178 18.27 -23.67 -1.52
N VAL A 179 17.17 -23.38 -0.84
CA VAL A 179 16.70 -22.03 -0.53
C VAL A 179 16.58 -21.94 0.98
N GLU A 180 17.12 -20.88 1.58
CA GLU A 180 17.06 -20.68 3.02
C GLU A 180 16.78 -19.21 3.33
N VAL A 181 15.69 -18.94 4.05
CA VAL A 181 15.25 -17.59 4.40
C VAL A 181 15.28 -17.42 5.91
N ARG A 182 16.10 -16.49 6.40
CA ARG A 182 16.26 -16.23 7.83
C ARG A 182 15.88 -14.79 8.17
N ARG A 183 15.09 -14.62 9.24
CA ARG A 183 14.85 -13.30 9.84
C ARG A 183 16.02 -12.93 10.74
N ILE A 184 16.56 -11.73 10.58
CA ILE A 184 17.54 -11.19 11.52
C ILE A 184 16.80 -10.47 12.65
N HIS A 185 17.08 -10.90 13.89
CA HIS A 185 16.74 -10.12 15.07
C HIS A 185 17.94 -9.25 15.40
N LEU A 186 17.85 -7.95 15.15
CA LEU A 186 18.78 -7.00 15.72
C LEU A 186 18.49 -6.97 17.22
N LYS A 187 19.39 -7.56 18.03
CA LYS A 187 19.37 -7.33 19.48
C LYS A 187 19.58 -5.83 19.67
N THR A 188 18.54 -5.15 20.15
CA THR A 188 18.62 -3.76 20.60
C THR A 188 18.73 -3.78 22.11
#